data_AF-A0A545TGI2-F1
#
_entry.id   AF-A0A545TGI2-F1
#
_cell.length_a   1.000
_cell.length_b   1.000
_cell.length_c   1.000
_cell.angle_alpha   90.00
_cell.angle_beta   90.00
_cell.angle_gamma   90.00
#
_symmetry.space_group_name_H-M   'P 1'
#
loop_
_entity.id
_entity.type
_entity.pdbx_description
1 polymer ?
#
loop_
_entity_poly.entity_id
_entity_poly.type
_entity_poly.pdbx_seq_one_letter_code
_entity_poly.pdbx_strand_id
1 'polypeptide(L)'
;MYGDWWIDDMGKWRAAELPGAMAESAIPIGSDIREQQTAYRQLGLVKALLTPTTVTFRWDVWYASPEAIESMIDFLEIDKQPRRIVLDFFYGGWITETFYAPGAAIKRIREADLYRSVELIDTIFIKEQGMDSIDRSSDLIKRGYEYLTRSKCFFESKDDTTFVSLYRKSLMYTASDMEDVFLRLHVGMDSAFARASNAQQLDDVLFQSRFAGRPSDRYGKTVSAAYTGVLHSGEPRLHHVRALFRREGSEPIWAPYQRLLFPSTLSDGTPVVVCLSDITQDVSIPFLRPNADQAEYASGQ
;
A
#
# COMPACT_ATOMS: atom_id res chain seq x y z
N MET A 1 -22.50 -12.49 -18.46
CA MET A 1 -22.17 -13.30 -17.27
C MET A 1 -21.84 -12.33 -16.16
N TYR A 2 -22.66 -12.25 -15.12
CA TYR A 2 -22.47 -11.37 -13.97
C TYR A 2 -22.51 -12.21 -12.68
N GLY A 3 -21.86 -11.74 -11.63
CA GLY A 3 -21.76 -12.43 -10.33
C GLY A 3 -20.33 -12.84 -9.97
N ASP A 4 -20.23 -13.67 -8.92
CA ASP A 4 -18.97 -14.21 -8.41
C ASP A 4 -18.64 -15.53 -9.09
N TRP A 5 -17.39 -15.65 -9.54
CA TRP A 5 -16.85 -16.81 -10.22
C TRP A 5 -15.49 -17.19 -9.63
N TRP A 6 -15.17 -18.46 -9.74
CA TRP A 6 -13.85 -19.03 -9.49
C TRP A 6 -13.34 -19.67 -10.76
N ILE A 7 -12.07 -19.49 -11.07
CA ILE A 7 -11.37 -20.20 -12.12
C ILE A 7 -10.55 -21.29 -11.43
N ASP A 8 -10.86 -22.56 -11.73
CA ASP A 8 -10.19 -23.70 -11.13
C ASP A 8 -8.81 -23.98 -11.71
N ASP A 9 -8.08 -24.92 -11.12
CA ASP A 9 -6.74 -25.37 -11.53
C ASP A 9 -6.70 -26.03 -12.91
N MET A 10 -7.87 -26.30 -13.50
CA MET A 10 -8.02 -26.72 -14.89
C MET A 10 -8.42 -25.56 -15.83
N GLY A 11 -8.44 -24.32 -15.33
CA GLY A 11 -8.88 -23.14 -16.08
C GLY A 11 -10.39 -23.04 -16.27
N LYS A 12 -11.21 -23.84 -15.57
CA LYS A 12 -12.67 -23.83 -15.75
C LYS A 12 -13.33 -22.83 -14.82
N TRP A 13 -14.28 -22.09 -15.38
CA TRP A 13 -15.09 -21.12 -14.64
C TRP A 13 -16.22 -21.80 -13.88
N ARG A 14 -16.29 -21.57 -12.57
CA ARG A 14 -17.29 -22.09 -11.64
C ARG A 14 -18.01 -20.93 -10.97
N ALA A 15 -19.34 -20.91 -10.99
CA ALA A 15 -20.09 -19.93 -10.21
C ALA A 15 -19.85 -20.15 -8.71
N ALA A 16 -19.67 -19.08 -7.94
CA ALA A 16 -19.45 -19.16 -6.49
C ALA A 16 -20.69 -19.64 -5.72
N GLU A 17 -21.88 -19.37 -6.25
CA GLU A 17 -23.15 -19.89 -5.76
C GLU A 17 -23.60 -21.02 -6.69
N LEU A 18 -23.57 -22.28 -6.23
CA LEU A 18 -24.33 -23.34 -6.88
C LEU A 18 -25.72 -23.38 -6.23
N PRO A 19 -26.81 -23.02 -6.93
CA PRO A 19 -28.15 -23.17 -6.40
C PRO A 19 -28.59 -24.63 -6.54
N GLY A 20 -28.61 -25.37 -5.42
CA GLY A 20 -29.35 -26.63 -5.27
C GLY A 20 -28.79 -27.88 -6.00
N ALA A 21 -28.92 -29.03 -5.32
CA ALA A 21 -28.80 -30.43 -5.79
C ALA A 21 -27.54 -30.89 -6.56
N MET A 22 -26.66 -30.01 -7.03
CA MET A 22 -25.33 -30.36 -7.58
C MET A 22 -24.18 -30.16 -6.58
N ALA A 23 -24.52 -30.00 -5.29
CA ALA A 23 -23.59 -29.66 -4.20
C ALA A 23 -22.72 -30.81 -3.68
N GLU A 24 -22.82 -32.02 -4.21
CA GLU A 24 -22.13 -33.18 -3.61
C GLU A 24 -20.62 -33.20 -3.83
N SER A 25 -20.05 -32.27 -4.62
CA SER A 25 -18.58 -32.19 -4.80
C SER A 25 -17.98 -30.79 -4.89
N ALA A 26 -18.77 -29.72 -4.78
CA ALA A 26 -18.28 -28.34 -4.87
C ALA A 26 -18.66 -27.57 -3.62
N ILE A 27 -17.72 -27.45 -2.69
CA ILE A 27 -17.85 -26.59 -1.50
C ILE A 27 -17.89 -25.14 -2.01
N PRO A 28 -18.98 -24.38 -1.80
CA PRO A 28 -19.01 -22.97 -2.13
C PRO A 28 -17.92 -22.29 -1.29
N ILE A 29 -16.93 -21.67 -1.94
CA ILE A 29 -15.92 -20.90 -1.24
C ILE A 29 -16.59 -19.60 -0.80
N GLY A 30 -16.89 -19.50 0.49
CA GLY A 30 -17.68 -18.43 1.07
C GLY A 30 -16.96 -17.07 1.14
N SER A 31 -17.59 -16.14 1.85
CA SER A 31 -17.01 -14.84 2.18
C SER A 31 -16.01 -14.90 3.33
N ASP A 32 -15.82 -16.06 3.96
CA ASP A 32 -14.87 -16.25 5.04
C ASP A 32 -13.42 -16.11 4.54
N ILE A 33 -12.62 -15.38 5.30
CA ILE A 33 -11.24 -15.07 4.91
C ILE A 33 -10.35 -16.32 4.87
N ARG A 34 -10.59 -17.31 5.74
CA ARG A 34 -9.80 -18.54 5.77
C ARG A 34 -10.14 -19.45 4.60
N GLU A 35 -11.42 -19.52 4.24
CA GLU A 35 -11.85 -20.24 3.04
C GLU A 35 -11.25 -19.64 1.77
N GLN A 36 -11.27 -18.30 1.64
CA GLN A 36 -10.64 -17.62 0.51
C GLN A 36 -9.12 -17.83 0.48
N GLN A 37 -8.44 -17.77 1.63
CA GLN A 37 -7.01 -18.08 1.71
C GLN A 37 -6.71 -19.51 1.27
N THR A 38 -7.54 -20.46 1.67
CA THR A 38 -7.42 -21.87 1.25
C THR A 38 -7.59 -21.99 -0.26
N ALA A 39 -8.61 -21.34 -0.82
CA ALA A 39 -8.85 -21.30 -2.26
C ALA A 39 -7.66 -20.73 -3.06
N TYR A 40 -7.11 -19.60 -2.64
CA TYR A 40 -5.97 -18.99 -3.34
C TYR A 40 -4.68 -19.79 -3.18
N ARG A 41 -4.35 -20.24 -1.96
CA ARG A 41 -3.00 -20.75 -1.61
C ARG A 41 -2.86 -22.26 -1.66
N GLN A 42 -3.93 -23.00 -1.42
CA GLN A 42 -3.88 -24.46 -1.42
C GLN A 42 -4.43 -25.05 -2.72
N LEU A 43 -5.40 -24.36 -3.33
CA LEU A 43 -6.06 -24.83 -4.54
C LEU A 43 -5.64 -24.06 -5.80
N GLY A 44 -4.88 -22.97 -5.65
CA GLY A 44 -4.36 -22.18 -6.78
C GLY A 44 -5.45 -21.51 -7.62
N LEU A 45 -6.60 -21.20 -7.02
CA LEU A 45 -7.76 -20.66 -7.73
C LEU A 45 -7.64 -19.14 -7.95
N VAL A 46 -8.31 -18.65 -8.99
CA VAL A 46 -8.48 -17.21 -9.24
C VAL A 46 -9.95 -16.85 -9.01
N LYS A 47 -10.24 -15.84 -8.17
CA LYS A 47 -11.59 -15.30 -8.02
C LYS A 47 -11.84 -14.23 -9.08
N ALA A 48 -13.00 -14.25 -9.71
CA ALA A 48 -13.46 -13.24 -10.64
C ALA A 48 -14.82 -12.68 -10.20
N LEU A 49 -14.93 -11.37 -10.00
CA LEU A 49 -16.19 -10.67 -9.77
C LEU A 49 -16.56 -9.88 -11.03
N LEU A 50 -17.66 -10.28 -11.67
CA LEU A 50 -18.11 -9.71 -12.93
C LEU A 50 -19.34 -8.83 -12.69
N THR A 51 -19.20 -7.52 -12.92
CA THR A 51 -20.31 -6.56 -12.89
C THR A 51 -20.48 -5.89 -14.27
N PRO A 52 -21.57 -5.16 -14.52
CA PRO A 52 -21.75 -4.42 -15.77
C PRO A 52 -20.65 -3.39 -16.07
N THR A 53 -20.01 -2.84 -15.05
CA THR A 53 -19.05 -1.73 -15.21
C THR A 53 -17.63 -2.07 -14.80
N THR A 54 -17.44 -3.17 -14.06
CA THR A 54 -16.14 -3.58 -13.51
C THR A 54 -15.96 -5.09 -13.59
N VAL A 55 -14.75 -5.53 -13.93
CA VAL A 55 -14.25 -6.89 -13.71
C VAL A 55 -13.16 -6.82 -12.67
N THR A 56 -13.27 -7.62 -11.62
CA THR A 56 -12.22 -7.74 -10.61
C THR A 56 -11.68 -9.16 -10.64
N PHE A 57 -10.38 -9.31 -10.83
CA PHE A 57 -9.68 -10.58 -10.65
C PHE A 57 -8.87 -10.56 -9.37
N ARG A 58 -8.92 -11.65 -8.61
CA ARG A 58 -8.21 -11.78 -7.34
C ARG A 58 -7.50 -13.12 -7.21
N TRP A 59 -6.20 -13.11 -6.91
CA TRP A 59 -5.38 -14.33 -6.80
C TRP A 59 -4.14 -14.15 -5.93
N ASP A 60 -3.48 -15.24 -5.56
CA ASP A 60 -2.16 -15.24 -4.92
C ASP A 60 -1.09 -15.57 -5.97
N VAL A 61 -0.13 -14.66 -6.17
CA VAL A 61 0.87 -14.74 -7.25
C VAL A 61 1.72 -16.00 -7.13
N TRP A 62 2.00 -16.47 -5.92
CA TRP A 62 2.84 -17.65 -5.70
C TRP A 62 2.12 -18.97 -6.01
N TYR A 63 0.79 -19.00 -5.87
CA TYR A 63 0.04 -20.25 -5.82
C TYR A 63 -0.96 -20.43 -6.96
N ALA A 64 -1.36 -19.36 -7.66
CA ALA A 64 -2.32 -19.48 -8.75
C ALA A 64 -1.87 -20.50 -9.82
N SER A 65 -2.76 -21.38 -10.26
CA SER A 65 -2.44 -22.34 -11.32
C SER A 65 -2.18 -21.60 -12.64
N PRO A 66 -1.19 -22.02 -13.45
CA PRO A 66 -0.97 -21.46 -14.79
C PRO A 66 -2.24 -21.50 -15.66
N GLU A 67 -3.00 -22.59 -15.61
CA GLU A 67 -4.24 -22.77 -16.36
C GLU A 67 -5.32 -21.77 -15.92
N ALA A 68 -5.40 -21.46 -14.62
CA ALA A 68 -6.31 -20.44 -14.11
C ALA A 68 -5.91 -19.03 -14.60
N ILE A 69 -4.62 -18.73 -14.64
CA ILE A 69 -4.08 -17.46 -15.15
C ILE A 69 -4.34 -17.31 -16.64
N GLU A 70 -4.09 -18.34 -17.46
CA GLU A 70 -4.36 -18.30 -18.90
C GLU A 70 -5.86 -18.15 -19.19
N SER A 71 -6.72 -18.84 -18.46
CA SER A 71 -8.17 -18.68 -18.61
C SER A 71 -8.67 -17.27 -18.24
N MET A 72 -8.04 -16.61 -17.26
CA MET A 72 -8.27 -15.19 -16.96
C MET A 72 -7.82 -14.28 -18.11
N ILE A 73 -6.67 -14.56 -18.74
CA ILE A 73 -6.16 -13.81 -19.90
C ILE A 73 -7.10 -13.98 -21.09
N ASP A 74 -7.47 -15.22 -21.43
CA ASP A 74 -8.39 -15.55 -22.52
C ASP A 74 -9.72 -14.79 -22.37
N PHE A 75 -10.25 -14.72 -21.14
CA PHE A 75 -11.44 -13.94 -20.84
C PHE A 75 -11.26 -12.45 -21.19
N LEU A 76 -10.13 -11.84 -20.81
CA LEU A 76 -9.84 -10.43 -21.10
C LEU A 76 -9.58 -10.18 -22.60
N GLU A 77 -9.06 -11.19 -23.33
CA GLU A 77 -8.86 -11.09 -24.77
C GLU A 77 -10.17 -11.16 -25.54
N ILE A 78 -11.09 -12.04 -25.12
CA ILE A 78 -12.40 -12.24 -25.76
C ILE A 78 -13.35 -11.10 -25.39
N ASP A 79 -13.32 -10.66 -24.14
CA ASP A 79 -14.20 -9.60 -23.67
C ASP A 79 -13.85 -8.24 -24.26
N LYS A 80 -14.75 -7.73 -25.10
CA LYS A 80 -14.60 -6.42 -25.75
C LYS A 80 -15.40 -5.31 -25.06
N GLN A 81 -16.01 -5.57 -23.91
CA GLN A 81 -16.82 -4.56 -23.23
C GLN A 81 -15.95 -3.45 -22.62
N PRO A 82 -16.33 -2.18 -22.77
CA PRO A 82 -15.61 -1.07 -22.16
C PRO A 82 -15.91 -1.02 -20.66
N ARG A 83 -15.17 -1.79 -19.88
CA ARG A 83 -15.32 -1.85 -18.42
C ARG A 83 -13.99 -1.66 -17.72
N ARG A 84 -14.07 -1.19 -16.48
CA ARG A 84 -12.91 -1.06 -15.60
C ARG A 84 -12.42 -2.44 -15.20
N ILE A 85 -11.12 -2.68 -15.29
CA ILE A 85 -10.51 -3.95 -14.88
C ILE A 85 -9.72 -3.69 -13.61
N VAL A 86 -9.98 -4.44 -12.57
CA VAL A 86 -9.29 -4.37 -11.28
C VAL A 86 -8.53 -5.68 -11.09
N LEU A 87 -7.23 -5.57 -10.87
CA LEU A 87 -6.39 -6.71 -10.50
C LEU A 87 -6.07 -6.57 -9.02
N ASP A 88 -6.51 -7.52 -8.21
CA ASP A 88 -6.27 -7.59 -6.77
C ASP A 88 -5.42 -8.81 -6.46
N PHE A 89 -4.10 -8.70 -6.41
CA PHE A 89 -3.24 -9.88 -6.27
C PHE A 89 -2.40 -9.84 -5.00
N PHE A 90 -2.15 -11.01 -4.42
CA PHE A 90 -1.35 -11.18 -3.22
C PHE A 90 0.10 -11.50 -3.58
N TYR A 91 1.04 -10.68 -3.10
CA TYR A 91 2.48 -10.94 -3.16
C TYR A 91 3.13 -10.40 -1.90
N GLY A 92 3.21 -11.23 -0.85
CA GLY A 92 3.50 -10.83 0.53
C GLY A 92 2.43 -9.96 1.21
N GLY A 93 1.57 -9.31 0.42
CA GLY A 93 0.36 -8.58 0.80
C GLY A 93 -0.48 -8.26 -0.44
N TRP A 94 -1.74 -7.85 -0.22
CA TRP A 94 -2.67 -7.49 -1.29
C TRP A 94 -2.35 -6.16 -1.96
N ILE A 95 -2.64 -6.11 -3.25
CA ILE A 95 -2.31 -5.02 -4.15
C ILE A 95 -3.42 -4.88 -5.16
N THR A 96 -3.98 -3.69 -5.21
CA THR A 96 -5.06 -3.38 -6.14
C THR A 96 -4.57 -2.42 -7.19
N GLU A 97 -4.60 -2.87 -8.45
CA GLU A 97 -4.28 -2.06 -9.63
C GLU A 97 -5.53 -1.95 -10.50
N THR A 98 -5.72 -0.80 -11.17
CA THR A 98 -6.89 -0.52 -11.99
C THR A 98 -6.49 -0.14 -13.41
N PHE A 99 -7.16 -0.76 -14.38
CA PHE A 99 -6.92 -0.59 -15.81
C PHE A 99 -8.22 -0.30 -16.54
N TYR A 100 -8.10 0.44 -17.65
CA TYR A 100 -9.21 0.73 -18.56
C TYR A 100 -9.05 0.05 -19.93
N ALA A 101 -7.89 -0.56 -20.17
CA ALA A 101 -7.57 -1.28 -21.41
C ALA A 101 -7.22 -2.74 -21.08
N PRO A 102 -7.91 -3.74 -21.67
CA PRO A 102 -7.61 -5.16 -21.44
C PRO A 102 -6.16 -5.53 -21.71
N GLY A 103 -5.56 -5.02 -22.80
CA GLY A 103 -4.16 -5.31 -23.13
C GLY A 103 -3.16 -4.85 -22.05
N ALA A 104 -3.45 -3.75 -21.34
CA ALA A 104 -2.61 -3.29 -20.22
C ALA A 104 -2.74 -4.22 -19.01
N ALA A 105 -3.97 -4.69 -18.71
CA ALA A 105 -4.21 -5.65 -17.64
C ALA A 105 -3.57 -7.02 -17.95
N ILE A 106 -3.70 -7.53 -19.18
CA ILE A 106 -3.07 -8.79 -19.63
C ILE A 106 -1.55 -8.71 -19.50
N LYS A 107 -0.94 -7.62 -20.00
CA LYS A 107 0.49 -7.40 -19.85
C LYS A 107 0.89 -7.44 -18.37
N ARG A 108 0.11 -6.79 -17.50
CA ARG A 108 0.38 -6.76 -16.07
C ARG A 108 0.26 -8.12 -15.41
N ILE A 109 -0.74 -8.93 -15.76
CA ILE A 109 -0.92 -10.31 -15.27
C ILE A 109 0.33 -11.13 -15.59
N ARG A 110 0.79 -11.09 -16.85
CA ARG A 110 2.00 -11.81 -17.29
C ARG A 110 3.25 -11.33 -16.56
N GLU A 111 3.39 -10.01 -16.36
CA GLU A 111 4.48 -9.48 -15.54
C GLU A 111 4.43 -10.00 -14.10
N ALA A 112 3.25 -10.03 -13.47
CA ALA A 112 3.09 -10.53 -12.10
C ALA A 112 3.45 -12.03 -11.99
N ASP A 113 3.12 -12.83 -13.00
CA ASP A 113 3.41 -14.27 -13.01
C ASP A 113 4.92 -14.59 -12.99
N LEU A 114 5.76 -13.71 -13.54
CA LEU A 114 7.23 -13.83 -13.47
C LEU A 114 7.78 -13.78 -12.04
N TYR A 115 6.99 -13.34 -11.05
CA TYR A 115 7.41 -13.25 -9.64
C TYR A 115 6.98 -14.45 -8.80
N ARG A 116 6.37 -15.47 -9.41
CA ARG A 116 5.91 -16.68 -8.70
C ARG A 116 7.03 -17.36 -7.89
N SER A 117 8.28 -17.25 -8.33
CA SER A 117 9.46 -17.84 -7.65
C SER A 117 10.36 -16.82 -6.95
N VAL A 118 9.95 -15.54 -6.88
CA VAL A 118 10.78 -14.49 -6.29
C VAL A 118 10.40 -14.31 -4.82
N GLU A 119 11.40 -14.36 -3.94
CA GLU A 119 11.22 -14.07 -2.52
C GLU A 119 11.29 -12.56 -2.23
N LEU A 120 10.41 -12.08 -1.36
CA LEU A 120 10.42 -10.71 -0.86
C LEU A 120 11.45 -10.54 0.27
N ILE A 121 12.57 -9.91 -0.04
CA ILE A 121 13.62 -9.60 0.95
C ILE A 121 13.18 -8.42 1.85
N ASP A 122 12.48 -7.43 1.29
CA ASP A 122 12.13 -6.19 1.95
C ASP A 122 10.62 -5.92 1.97
N THR A 123 10.13 -5.42 3.10
CA THR A 123 8.73 -5.05 3.32
C THR A 123 8.51 -3.54 3.27
N ILE A 124 9.55 -2.77 2.96
CA ILE A 124 9.51 -1.33 2.82
C ILE A 124 10.53 -0.87 1.78
N PHE A 125 10.08 0.01 0.89
CA PHE A 125 10.91 0.68 -0.11
C PHE A 125 10.69 2.17 0.03
N ILE A 126 11.78 2.94 0.10
CA ILE A 126 11.76 4.39 0.21
C ILE A 126 12.62 4.94 -0.92
N LYS A 127 12.07 5.89 -1.68
CA LYS A 127 12.78 6.59 -2.74
C LYS A 127 12.66 8.09 -2.51
N GLU A 128 13.78 8.72 -2.25
CA GLU A 128 13.85 10.18 -2.13
C GLU A 128 13.61 10.84 -3.48
N GLN A 129 12.76 11.87 -3.46
CA GLN A 129 12.51 12.73 -4.61
C GLN A 129 13.12 14.10 -4.32
N GLY A 130 13.61 14.77 -5.36
CA GLY A 130 14.02 16.16 -5.25
C GLY A 130 12.81 17.05 -4.91
N MET A 131 13.05 18.12 -4.15
CA MET A 131 11.99 19.06 -3.77
C MET A 131 11.42 19.83 -4.97
N ASP A 132 12.14 19.87 -6.11
CA ASP A 132 11.66 20.34 -7.41
C ASP A 132 10.47 19.53 -7.95
N SER A 133 10.25 18.32 -7.44
CA SER A 133 9.11 17.48 -7.82
C SER A 133 7.82 17.75 -7.03
N ILE A 134 7.82 18.71 -6.09
CA ILE A 134 6.67 18.98 -5.21
C ILE A 134 5.38 19.30 -5.99
N ASP A 135 5.50 19.97 -7.13
CA ASP A 135 4.37 20.33 -8.00
C ASP A 135 3.70 19.11 -8.67
N ARG A 136 4.33 17.94 -8.61
CA ARG A 136 3.77 16.66 -9.06
C ARG A 136 3.23 15.81 -7.91
N SER A 137 3.45 16.21 -6.67
CA SER A 137 2.94 15.52 -5.49
C SER A 137 1.43 15.71 -5.31
N SER A 138 0.87 14.99 -4.35
CA SER A 138 -0.54 15.15 -3.97
C SER A 138 -0.84 16.53 -3.38
N ASP A 139 -2.11 16.92 -3.42
CA ASP A 139 -2.56 18.23 -2.90
C ASP A 139 -2.23 18.43 -1.42
N LEU A 140 -2.28 17.37 -0.62
CA LEU A 140 -1.89 17.44 0.79
C LEU A 140 -0.41 17.82 0.95
N ILE A 141 0.45 17.18 0.16
CA ILE A 141 1.90 17.38 0.21
C ILE A 141 2.27 18.78 -0.28
N LYS A 142 1.70 19.22 -1.40
CA LYS A 142 1.87 20.58 -1.95
C LYS A 142 1.48 21.65 -0.96
N ARG A 143 0.24 21.60 -0.47
CA ARG A 143 -0.30 22.58 0.49
C ARG A 143 0.49 22.58 1.79
N GLY A 144 0.92 21.40 2.24
CA GLY A 144 1.79 21.26 3.40
C GLY A 144 3.10 22.00 3.23
N TYR A 145 3.79 21.78 2.11
CA TYR A 145 5.06 22.42 1.79
C TYR A 145 4.92 23.94 1.65
N GLU A 146 3.93 24.41 0.90
CA GLU A 146 3.64 25.85 0.73
C GLU A 146 3.38 26.54 2.07
N TYR A 147 2.55 25.93 2.92
CA TYR A 147 2.23 26.46 4.25
C TYR A 147 3.49 26.56 5.11
N LEU A 148 4.23 25.46 5.24
CA LEU A 148 5.41 25.37 6.11
C LEU A 148 6.54 26.30 5.65
N THR A 149 6.72 26.47 4.35
CA THR A 149 7.68 27.43 3.78
C THR A 149 7.27 28.86 4.09
N ARG A 150 5.99 29.23 3.88
CA ARG A 150 5.46 30.56 4.17
C ARG A 150 5.56 30.91 5.65
N SER A 151 5.30 29.93 6.51
CA SER A 151 5.38 30.09 7.97
C SER A 151 6.81 30.03 8.53
N LYS A 152 7.84 30.00 7.66
CA LYS A 152 9.26 29.91 8.06
C LYS A 152 9.51 28.77 9.06
N CYS A 153 8.95 27.60 8.77
CA CYS A 153 9.08 26.41 9.59
C CYS A 153 8.38 26.48 10.96
N PHE A 154 7.54 27.49 11.22
CA PHE A 154 6.73 27.54 12.44
C PHE A 154 5.38 26.85 12.20
N PHE A 155 5.13 25.72 12.87
CA PHE A 155 3.92 24.93 12.69
C PHE A 155 2.95 25.13 13.87
N GLU A 156 2.54 26.38 14.06
CA GLU A 156 1.57 26.75 15.09
C GLU A 156 0.79 27.99 14.63
N SER A 157 -0.52 27.86 14.43
CA SER A 157 -1.43 28.99 14.21
C SER A 157 -2.87 28.60 14.46
N LYS A 158 -3.43 28.97 15.62
CA LYS A 158 -4.78 28.54 16.04
C LYS A 158 -5.91 29.12 15.17
N ASP A 159 -5.66 30.26 14.53
CA ASP A 159 -6.67 30.97 13.73
C ASP A 159 -6.54 30.70 12.22
N ASP A 160 -5.54 29.92 11.79
CA ASP A 160 -5.37 29.56 10.38
C ASP A 160 -6.08 28.24 10.06
N THR A 161 -7.13 28.31 9.25
CA THR A 161 -7.90 27.13 8.81
C THR A 161 -7.06 26.11 8.04
N THR A 162 -6.01 26.56 7.33
CA THR A 162 -5.04 25.69 6.66
C THR A 162 -4.21 24.94 7.67
N PHE A 163 -3.73 25.62 8.72
CA PHE A 163 -3.02 24.99 9.82
C PHE A 163 -3.87 23.88 10.45
N VAL A 164 -5.10 24.19 10.85
CA VAL A 164 -5.99 23.21 11.51
C VAL A 164 -6.17 21.97 10.64
N SER A 165 -6.36 22.15 9.32
CA SER A 165 -6.49 21.03 8.38
C SER A 165 -5.22 20.19 8.26
N LEU A 166 -4.05 20.83 8.19
CA LEU A 166 -2.76 20.13 8.10
C LEU A 166 -2.41 19.45 9.42
N TYR A 167 -2.62 20.11 10.56
CA TYR A 167 -2.38 19.59 11.90
C TYR A 167 -3.13 18.27 12.12
N ARG A 168 -4.41 18.22 11.76
CA ARG A 168 -5.23 17.00 11.82
C ARG A 168 -4.74 15.86 10.92
N LYS A 169 -3.90 16.14 9.92
CA LYS A 169 -3.34 15.13 8.99
C LYS A 169 -1.86 14.82 9.25
N SER A 170 -1.24 15.55 10.17
CA SER A 170 0.20 15.47 10.46
C SER A 170 0.53 14.47 11.56
N LEU A 171 1.78 14.02 11.56
CA LEU A 171 2.45 13.41 12.70
C LEU A 171 3.60 14.33 13.12
N MET A 172 3.90 14.41 14.41
CA MET A 172 5.07 15.15 14.89
C MET A 172 5.98 14.26 15.70
N TYR A 173 7.29 14.39 15.45
CA TYR A 173 8.33 13.65 16.14
C TYR A 173 9.39 14.62 16.66
N THR A 174 9.95 14.34 17.82
CA THR A 174 11.19 14.97 18.30
C THR A 174 12.22 13.90 18.65
N ALA A 175 13.49 14.28 18.69
CA ALA A 175 14.55 13.38 19.13
C ALA A 175 14.40 13.09 20.62
N SER A 176 14.68 11.85 21.02
CA SER A 176 14.88 11.48 22.43
C SER A 176 16.36 11.65 22.81
N ASP A 177 16.65 11.74 24.10
CA ASP A 177 18.03 11.65 24.61
C ASP A 177 18.71 10.29 24.35
N MET A 178 17.93 9.27 23.95
CA MET A 178 18.44 7.97 23.54
C MET A 178 18.67 7.97 22.04
N GLU A 179 19.86 7.56 21.60
CA GLU A 179 20.21 7.47 20.17
C GLU A 179 19.17 6.67 19.39
N ASP A 180 18.82 7.18 18.21
CA ASP A 180 17.86 6.60 17.26
C ASP A 180 16.42 6.38 17.78
N VAL A 181 16.07 6.97 18.94
CA VAL A 181 14.69 6.94 19.45
C VAL A 181 14.01 8.28 19.19
N PHE A 182 12.81 8.20 18.61
CA PHE A 182 11.96 9.37 18.39
C PHE A 182 10.77 9.34 19.35
N LEU A 183 10.50 10.48 19.97
CA LEU A 183 9.28 10.70 20.73
C LEU A 183 8.22 11.21 19.78
N ARG A 184 7.07 10.55 19.74
CA ARG A 184 5.92 10.99 18.97
C ARG A 184 5.13 11.97 19.81
N LEU A 185 5.09 13.23 19.39
CA LEU A 185 4.43 14.30 20.14
C LEU A 185 2.96 14.48 19.72
N HIS A 186 2.64 14.15 18.47
CA HIS A 186 1.30 14.36 17.91
C HIS A 186 0.94 13.31 16.85
N VAL A 187 -0.32 12.88 16.87
CA VAL A 187 -0.96 12.09 15.80
C VAL A 187 -2.25 12.79 15.40
N GLY A 188 -2.28 13.33 14.19
CA GLY A 188 -3.49 13.88 13.62
C GLY A 188 -4.54 12.79 13.38
N MET A 189 -5.78 13.06 13.79
CA MET A 189 -6.92 12.13 13.66
C MET A 189 -7.24 11.74 12.21
N ASP A 190 -6.91 12.61 11.25
CA ASP A 190 -7.13 12.41 9.83
C ASP A 190 -5.82 12.03 9.10
N SER A 191 -4.75 11.70 9.83
CA SER A 191 -3.47 11.30 9.23
C SER A 191 -3.58 9.95 8.52
N ALA A 192 -2.72 9.70 7.53
CA ALA A 192 -2.65 8.39 6.87
C ALA A 192 -2.39 7.26 7.88
N PHE A 193 -1.57 7.52 8.91
CA PHE A 193 -1.32 6.58 10.00
C PHE A 193 -2.60 6.28 10.81
N ALA A 194 -3.35 7.31 11.21
CA ALA A 194 -4.60 7.15 11.95
C ALA A 194 -5.69 6.44 11.12
N ARG A 195 -5.71 6.60 9.80
CA ARG A 195 -6.61 5.82 8.92
C ARG A 195 -6.13 4.38 8.72
N ALA A 196 -4.81 4.16 8.72
CA ALA A 196 -4.23 2.84 8.54
C ALA A 196 -4.41 1.98 9.80
N SER A 197 -4.32 2.59 10.97
CA SER A 197 -4.43 1.97 12.29
C SER A 197 -5.87 2.13 12.78
N ASN A 198 -6.62 1.05 13.00
CA ASN A 198 -8.03 1.16 13.42
C ASN A 198 -8.16 2.11 14.63
N ALA A 199 -9.05 3.10 14.54
CA ALA A 199 -9.09 4.27 15.44
C ALA A 199 -9.14 3.93 16.95
N GLN A 200 -9.65 2.76 17.34
CA GLN A 200 -9.65 2.28 18.73
C GLN A 200 -8.26 2.09 19.33
N GLN A 201 -7.21 1.89 18.52
CA GLN A 201 -5.83 1.77 19.00
C GLN A 201 -5.14 3.13 19.21
N LEU A 202 -5.76 4.24 18.81
CA LEU A 202 -5.14 5.57 18.95
C LEU A 202 -5.16 6.06 20.40
N ASP A 203 -6.19 5.74 21.18
CA ASP A 203 -6.31 6.20 22.58
C ASP A 203 -5.20 5.62 23.48
N ASP A 204 -4.80 4.36 23.25
CA ASP A 204 -3.67 3.75 23.96
C ASP A 204 -2.31 4.29 23.50
N VAL A 205 -2.21 4.77 22.25
CA VAL A 205 -0.97 5.26 21.62
C VAL A 205 -0.72 6.74 21.94
N LEU A 206 -1.77 7.55 22.02
CA LEU A 206 -1.67 9.01 22.22
C LEU A 206 -1.06 9.40 23.58
N PHE A 207 -1.10 8.53 24.58
CA PHE A 207 -0.63 8.84 25.94
C PHE A 207 0.67 8.12 26.37
N GLN A 208 1.25 7.23 25.54
CA GLN A 208 2.45 6.45 25.93
C GLN A 208 3.54 6.27 24.86
N SER A 209 3.37 6.75 23.63
CA SER A 209 4.20 6.26 22.51
C SER A 209 5.55 6.95 22.34
N ARG A 210 6.54 6.48 23.12
CA ARG A 210 7.90 6.38 22.57
C ARG A 210 7.77 5.59 21.28
N PHE A 211 8.15 6.17 20.14
CA PHE A 211 8.44 5.38 18.95
C PHE A 211 9.83 4.77 19.13
N ALA A 212 10.01 4.02 20.22
CA ALA A 212 10.99 2.97 20.26
C ALA A 212 10.40 1.89 19.38
N GLY A 213 10.61 1.98 18.06
CA GLY A 213 10.44 0.82 17.20
C GLY A 213 11.06 -0.34 17.96
N ARG A 214 10.30 -1.41 18.21
CA ARG A 214 10.85 -2.58 18.89
C ARG A 214 12.19 -2.89 18.19
N PRO A 215 13.24 -3.36 18.86
CA PRO A 215 14.52 -3.61 18.17
C PRO A 215 14.41 -4.48 16.90
N SER A 216 13.34 -5.29 16.81
CA SER A 216 12.92 -6.10 15.65
C SER A 216 12.04 -5.39 14.61
N ASP A 217 11.53 -4.19 14.89
CA ASP A 217 10.70 -3.39 13.99
C ASP A 217 11.58 -2.68 12.95
N ARG A 218 11.98 -3.44 11.94
CA ARG A 218 12.73 -2.97 10.77
C ARG A 218 12.00 -1.81 10.08
N TYR A 219 10.67 -1.83 10.03
CA TYR A 219 9.87 -0.75 9.43
C TYR A 219 10.10 0.56 10.18
N GLY A 220 9.92 0.55 11.50
CA GLY A 220 10.13 1.71 12.35
C GLY A 220 11.52 2.33 12.15
N LYS A 221 12.57 1.50 12.20
CA LYS A 221 13.97 1.93 12.00
C LYS A 221 14.22 2.54 10.62
N THR A 222 13.78 1.87 9.55
CA THR A 222 13.99 2.36 8.17
C THR A 222 13.24 3.67 7.92
N VAL A 223 12.03 3.80 8.44
CA VAL A 223 11.20 5.02 8.30
C VAL A 223 11.77 6.18 9.10
N SER A 224 12.26 5.93 10.32
CA SER A 224 12.74 6.95 11.26
C SER A 224 14.14 7.48 10.96
N ALA A 225 14.99 6.70 10.28
CA ALA A 225 16.34 7.16 9.89
C ALA A 225 16.32 8.50 9.12
N ALA A 226 15.27 8.72 8.30
CA ALA A 226 15.06 9.97 7.60
C ALA A 226 14.75 11.17 8.53
N TYR A 227 14.12 10.94 9.68
CA TYR A 227 13.79 12.00 10.63
C TYR A 227 15.05 12.60 11.24
N THR A 228 16.03 11.74 11.55
CA THR A 228 17.36 12.14 11.99
C THR A 228 18.00 13.06 10.97
N GLY A 229 17.94 12.70 9.68
CA GLY A 229 18.48 13.53 8.60
C GLY A 229 17.84 14.91 8.52
N VAL A 230 16.50 15.00 8.67
CA VAL A 230 15.76 16.27 8.62
C VAL A 230 16.05 17.15 9.83
N LEU A 231 16.09 16.59 11.05
CA LEU A 231 16.41 17.36 12.25
C LEU A 231 17.82 17.97 12.21
N HIS A 232 18.80 17.19 11.73
CA HIS A 232 20.19 17.66 11.68
C HIS A 232 20.45 18.65 10.54
N SER A 233 19.90 18.39 9.35
CA SER A 233 20.14 19.27 8.19
C SER A 233 19.30 20.55 8.22
N GLY A 234 18.13 20.51 8.87
CA GLY A 234 17.15 21.58 8.73
C GLY A 234 16.54 21.67 7.33
N GLU A 235 16.70 20.64 6.49
CA GLU A 235 16.17 20.59 5.13
C GLU A 235 14.96 19.65 5.03
N PRO A 236 13.90 20.05 4.29
CA PRO A 236 12.75 19.18 4.06
C PRO A 236 13.09 18.04 3.11
N ARG A 237 12.37 16.92 3.25
CA ARG A 237 12.51 15.74 2.37
C ARG A 237 11.17 15.26 1.86
N LEU A 238 11.11 15.00 0.56
CA LEU A 238 9.99 14.33 -0.09
C LEU A 238 10.37 12.88 -0.38
N HIS A 239 9.56 11.96 0.12
CA HIS A 239 9.73 10.54 -0.12
C HIS A 239 8.52 9.96 -0.81
N HIS A 240 8.80 9.10 -1.78
CA HIS A 240 7.87 8.07 -2.19
C HIS A 240 8.15 6.84 -1.35
N VAL A 241 7.10 6.24 -0.81
CA VAL A 241 7.21 5.07 0.05
C VAL A 241 6.24 4.02 -0.43
N ARG A 242 6.69 2.77 -0.37
CA ARG A 242 5.83 1.61 -0.51
C ARG A 242 6.12 0.69 0.67
N ALA A 243 5.10 0.42 1.48
CA ALA A 243 5.27 -0.39 2.67
C ALA A 243 4.17 -1.42 2.83
N LEU A 244 4.53 -2.56 3.43
CA LEU A 244 3.61 -3.61 3.79
C LEU A 244 2.98 -3.31 5.15
N PHE A 245 1.68 -3.04 5.16
CA PHE A 245 0.90 -2.82 6.38
C PHE A 245 0.25 -4.13 6.82
N ARG A 246 0.41 -4.46 8.10
CA ARG A 246 -0.29 -5.59 8.74
C ARG A 246 -1.31 -5.04 9.72
N ARG A 247 -2.56 -5.46 9.57
CA ARG A 247 -3.64 -5.18 10.51
C ARG A 247 -4.00 -6.46 11.23
N GLU A 248 -4.32 -6.35 12.51
CA GLU A 248 -4.78 -7.50 13.29
C GLU A 248 -6.06 -8.08 12.67
N GLY A 249 -6.09 -9.40 12.49
CA GLY A 249 -7.22 -10.10 11.90
C GLY A 249 -7.43 -9.86 10.39
N SER A 250 -6.56 -9.13 9.70
CA SER A 250 -6.64 -8.90 8.26
C SER A 250 -5.37 -9.36 7.55
N GLU A 251 -5.48 -9.59 6.24
CA GLU A 251 -4.31 -9.87 5.42
C GLU A 251 -3.43 -8.63 5.23
N PRO A 252 -2.11 -8.80 5.10
CA PRO A 252 -1.21 -7.69 4.81
C PRO A 252 -1.60 -6.98 3.51
N ILE A 253 -1.40 -5.67 3.44
CA ILE A 253 -1.64 -4.86 2.23
C ILE A 253 -0.40 -4.04 1.90
N TRP A 254 -0.09 -3.89 0.62
CA TRP A 254 0.90 -2.90 0.19
C TRP A 254 0.23 -1.53 0.06
N ALA A 255 0.70 -0.56 0.83
CA ALA A 255 0.25 0.82 0.68
C ALA A 255 1.38 1.67 0.09
N PRO A 256 1.25 2.14 -1.16
CA PRO A 256 2.06 3.21 -1.68
C PRO A 256 1.55 4.55 -1.13
N TYR A 257 2.49 5.42 -0.77
CA TYR A 257 2.19 6.76 -0.29
C TYR A 257 3.34 7.73 -0.55
N GLN A 258 3.00 9.00 -0.63
CA GLN A 258 3.96 10.09 -0.59
C GLN A 258 4.06 10.58 0.86
N ARG A 259 5.26 10.93 1.33
CA ARG A 259 5.43 11.63 2.61
C ARG A 259 6.36 12.83 2.47
N LEU A 260 5.93 13.95 3.03
CA LEU A 260 6.74 15.13 3.25
C LEU A 260 7.21 15.13 4.69
N LEU A 261 8.52 15.23 4.88
CA LEU A 261 9.16 15.44 6.16
C LEU A 261 9.69 16.86 6.18
N PHE A 262 9.30 17.62 7.19
CA PHE A 262 9.62 19.03 7.24
C PHE A 262 10.12 19.41 8.65
N PRO A 263 11.27 20.11 8.75
CA PRO A 263 11.80 20.55 10.03
C PRO A 263 10.96 21.72 10.57
N SER A 264 10.66 21.71 11.86
CA SER A 264 9.89 22.76 12.51
C SER A 264 10.32 22.93 13.97
N THR A 265 9.80 23.95 14.64
CA THR A 265 10.02 24.19 16.07
C THR A 265 8.69 24.48 16.75
N LEU A 266 8.50 23.93 17.94
CA LEU A 266 7.38 24.27 18.82
C LEU A 266 7.59 25.66 19.46
N SER A 267 6.55 26.18 20.13
CA SER A 267 6.60 27.47 20.83
C SER A 267 7.64 27.54 21.94
N ASP A 268 8.01 26.41 22.54
CA ASP A 268 9.08 26.31 23.54
C ASP A 268 10.49 26.19 22.94
N GLY A 269 10.60 26.20 21.60
CA GLY A 269 11.86 26.05 20.86
C GLY A 269 12.26 24.59 20.60
N THR A 270 11.48 23.60 21.05
CA THR A 270 11.77 22.19 20.81
C THR A 270 11.78 21.89 19.30
N PRO A 271 12.87 21.34 18.74
CA PRO A 271 12.92 20.95 17.34
C PRO A 271 12.07 19.71 17.10
N VAL A 272 11.28 19.76 16.02
CA VAL A 272 10.38 18.67 15.62
C VAL A 272 10.47 18.41 14.11
N VAL A 273 10.13 17.18 13.72
CA VAL A 273 9.82 16.84 12.32
C VAL A 273 8.31 16.72 12.19
N VAL A 274 7.73 17.54 11.32
CA VAL A 274 6.36 17.40 10.87
C VAL A 274 6.35 16.43 9.70
N CYS A 275 5.56 15.37 9.80
CA CYS A 275 5.35 14.40 8.74
C CYS A 275 3.91 14.48 8.23
N LEU A 276 3.77 14.80 6.95
CA LEU A 276 2.51 14.69 6.21
C LEU A 276 2.63 13.48 5.29
N SER A 277 1.62 12.61 5.27
CA SER A 277 1.60 11.42 4.43
C SER A 277 0.27 11.29 3.72
N ASP A 278 0.32 10.94 2.45
CA ASP A 278 -0.86 10.75 1.61
C ASP A 278 -0.79 9.44 0.82
N ILE A 279 -1.80 8.59 0.99
CA ILE A 279 -1.86 7.27 0.36
C ILE A 279 -2.27 7.45 -1.09
N THR A 280 -1.37 7.10 -2.02
CA THR A 280 -1.57 7.32 -3.45
C THR A 280 -0.83 6.25 -4.25
N GLN A 281 -1.42 5.82 -5.36
CA GLN A 281 -0.77 4.93 -6.32
C GLN A 281 0.29 5.65 -7.17
N ASP A 282 0.27 6.99 -7.18
CA ASP A 282 1.24 7.81 -7.90
C ASP A 282 2.56 7.93 -7.12
N VAL A 283 3.30 6.83 -7.08
CA VAL A 283 4.64 6.76 -6.52
C VAL A 283 5.62 6.22 -7.55
N SER A 284 6.82 6.79 -7.57
CA SER A 284 7.89 6.41 -8.51
C SER A 284 8.62 5.12 -8.12
N ILE A 285 8.09 4.37 -7.15
CA ILE A 285 8.54 3.03 -6.76
C ILE A 285 7.64 2.01 -7.46
N PRO A 286 8.13 1.34 -8.52
CA PRO A 286 7.34 0.33 -9.20
C PRO A 286 7.10 -0.87 -8.27
N PHE A 287 5.94 -1.49 -8.39
CA PHE A 287 5.71 -2.79 -7.76
C PHE A 287 6.12 -3.88 -8.73
N LEU A 288 7.16 -4.64 -8.38
CA LEU A 288 7.64 -5.74 -9.20
C LEU A 288 8.09 -5.28 -10.60
N ARG A 289 9.27 -4.66 -10.67
CA ARG A 289 10.06 -4.65 -11.90
C ARG A 289 11.14 -5.71 -11.81
N PRO A 290 11.43 -6.45 -12.90
CA PRO A 290 12.57 -7.33 -12.90
C PRO A 290 13.75 -6.39 -12.64
N ASN A 291 14.54 -6.65 -11.60
CA ASN A 291 15.85 -6.06 -11.59
C ASN A 291 16.49 -6.47 -12.92
N ALA A 292 17.11 -5.54 -13.65
CA ALA A 292 17.83 -5.87 -14.88
C ALA A 292 18.79 -7.07 -14.62
N ASP A 293 19.35 -7.11 -13.41
CA ASP A 293 20.23 -8.17 -12.93
C ASP A 293 19.51 -9.50 -12.56
N GLN A 294 18.20 -9.50 -12.31
CA GLN A 294 17.40 -10.72 -12.05
C GLN A 294 16.80 -11.32 -13.32
N ALA A 295 16.57 -10.51 -14.36
CA ALA A 295 16.09 -11.00 -15.66
C ALA A 295 17.13 -11.91 -16.37
N GLU A 296 18.42 -11.67 -16.15
CA GLU A 296 19.50 -12.54 -16.66
C GLU A 296 19.49 -13.93 -16.00
N TYR A 297 19.08 -14.06 -14.74
CA TYR A 297 18.98 -15.36 -14.07
C TYR A 297 17.75 -16.17 -14.50
N ALA A 298 16.63 -15.50 -14.82
CA ALA A 298 15.40 -16.17 -15.24
C ALA A 298 15.39 -16.58 -16.73
N SER A 299 16.23 -15.98 -17.56
CA SER A 299 16.35 -16.30 -19.00
C SER A 299 17.44 -17.33 -19.31
N GLY A 300 18.19 -17.78 -18.30
CA GLY A 300 19.25 -18.77 -18.41
C GLY A 300 18.87 -20.20 -18.01
N GLN A 301 17.58 -20.50 -17.83
CA GLN A 301 17.05 -21.85 -17.54
C GLN A 301 16.14 -22.37 -18.64
#